data_AF-A0A1M2Z9P8-F1
#
_entry.id   AF-A0A1M2Z9P8-F1
#
_cell.length_a   1.000
_cell.length_b   1.000
_cell.length_c   1.000
_cell.angle_alpha   90.00
_cell.angle_beta   90.00
_cell.angle_gamma   90.00
#
_symmetry.space_group_name_H-M   'P 1'
#
loop_
_entity.id
_entity.type
_entity.pdbx_description
1 polymer ?
#
loop_
_entity_poly.entity_id
_entity_poly.type
_entity_poly.pdbx_seq_one_letter_code
_entity_poly.pdbx_strand_id
1 'polypeptide(L)' 'MRFRLETGRTHQIRVHMAYLGHPILGDTVYGSKKNTKGLQGQCLHAKKIGFVHPNGQYMEFTSPLPEYFCDVLKKLL' A
#
# COMPACT_ATOMS: atom_id res chain seq x y z
N MET A 1 5.80 -6.54 1.91
CA MET A 1 4.63 -7.43 2.12
C MET A 1 3.63 -7.23 0.99
N ARG A 2 2.76 -8.23 0.72
CA ARG A 2 1.67 -8.15 -0.27
C ARG A 2 0.35 -8.49 0.42
N PHE A 3 -0.69 -7.72 0.14
CA PHE A 3 -2.02 -7.90 0.71
C PHE A 3 -3.03 -8.23 -0.39
N ARG A 4 -3.99 -9.10 -0.08
CA ARG A 4 -5.19 -9.33 -0.89
C ARG A 4 -6.40 -8.92 -0.06
N LEU A 5 -7.24 -8.05 -0.61
CA LEU A 5 -8.40 -7.50 0.09
C LEU A 5 -9.64 -8.34 -0.18
N GLU A 6 -10.32 -8.77 0.88
CA GLU A 6 -11.67 -9.35 0.81
C GLU A 6 -12.74 -8.28 1.04
N THR A 7 -12.40 -7.24 1.80
CA THR A 7 -13.27 -6.10 2.10
C THR A 7 -12.49 -4.79 1.87
N GLY A 8 -13.23 -3.69 1.69
CA GLY A 8 -12.67 -2.36 1.39
C GLY A 8 -12.97 -1.32 2.47
N ARG A 9 -12.85 -1.68 3.76
CA ARG A 9 -13.12 -0.74 4.86
C ARG A 9 -12.08 0.40 4.85
N THR A 10 -12.49 1.57 5.33
CA THR A 10 -11.61 2.74 5.45
C THR A 10 -10.36 2.40 6.24
N HIS A 11 -9.19 2.70 5.67
CA HIS A 11 -7.87 2.46 6.27
C HIS A 11 -7.57 1.01 6.67
N GLN A 12 -8.28 0.01 6.15
CA GLN A 12 -8.23 -1.38 6.61
C GLN A 12 -6.80 -1.95 6.78
N ILE A 13 -5.97 -1.87 5.73
CA ILE A 13 -4.58 -2.36 5.80
C ILE A 13 -3.78 -1.60 6.86
N ARG A 14 -3.93 -0.28 6.91
CA ARG A 14 -3.16 0.61 7.80
C ARG A 14 -3.45 0.29 9.28
N VAL A 15 -4.73 0.19 9.63
CA VAL A 15 -5.18 -0.14 10.99
C VAL A 15 -4.75 -1.55 11.38
N HIS A 16 -4.96 -2.54 10.52
CA HIS A 16 -4.60 -3.93 10.81
C HIS A 16 -3.10 -4.08 11.03
N MET A 17 -2.28 -3.47 10.16
CA MET A 17 -0.83 -3.55 10.26
C MET A 17 -0.29 -2.84 11.52
N ALA A 18 -0.87 -1.70 11.89
CA ALA A 18 -0.54 -1.04 13.15
C ALA A 18 -0.94 -1.88 14.38
N TYR A 19 -2.13 -2.47 14.36
CA TYR A 19 -2.60 -3.37 15.43
C TYR A 19 -1.68 -4.58 15.63
N LEU A 20 -1.17 -5.14 14.54
CA LEU A 20 -0.20 -6.25 14.56
C LEU A 20 1.23 -5.83 14.94
N GLY A 21 1.48 -4.55 15.27
CA GLY A 21 2.80 -4.05 15.63
C GLY A 21 3.72 -3.77 14.45
N HIS A 22 3.21 -3.80 13.21
CA HIS A 22 3.96 -3.57 11.99
C HIS A 22 3.36 -2.42 11.15
N PRO A 23 3.25 -1.19 11.69
CA PRO A 23 2.58 -0.09 11.00
C PRO A 23 3.24 0.25 9.65
N ILE A 24 2.44 0.78 8.73
CA ILE A 24 2.90 1.18 7.40
C ILE A 24 3.90 2.33 7.52
N LEU A 25 5.03 2.21 6.82
CA LEU A 25 6.05 3.27 6.75
C LEU A 25 5.47 4.53 6.09
N GLY A 26 5.69 5.69 6.70
CA GLY A 26 5.14 6.96 6.24
C GLY A 26 3.66 7.18 6.61
N ASP A 27 3.05 6.27 7.38
CA ASP A 27 1.73 6.49 7.96
C ASP A 27 1.82 7.36 9.22
N THR A 28 1.44 8.63 9.08
CA THR A 28 1.47 9.62 10.16
C THR A 28 0.31 9.49 11.16
N VAL A 29 -0.69 8.66 10.87
CA VAL A 29 -1.88 8.48 11.72
C VAL A 29 -1.75 7.24 12.59
N TYR A 30 -1.44 6.08 11.99
CA TYR A 30 -1.36 4.79 12.70
C TYR A 30 0.07 4.30 12.91
N GLY A 31 1.07 4.99 12.34
CA GLY A 31 2.48 4.64 12.44
C GLY A 31 3.31 5.70 13.16
N SER A 32 4.59 5.80 12.80
CA SER A 32 5.50 6.77 13.39
C SER A 32 5.24 8.17 12.86
N LYS A 33 5.13 9.16 13.76
CA LYS A 33 5.04 10.58 13.41
C LYS A 33 6.34 11.14 12.83
N LYS A 34 7.44 10.39 12.88
CA LYS A 34 8.71 10.79 12.28
C LYS A 34 8.63 10.63 10.77
N ASN A 35 8.60 11.73 10.04
CA ASN A 35 8.78 11.72 8.59
C ASN A 35 10.21 11.27 8.26
N THR A 36 10.37 10.04 7.76
CA THR A 36 11.64 9.59 7.19
C THR A 36 11.91 10.40 5.92
N LYS A 37 13.11 11.00 5.82
CA LYS A 37 13.50 11.81 4.66
C LYS A 37 13.36 10.98 3.37
N GLY A 38 12.67 11.56 2.38
CA GLY A 38 12.43 10.92 1.07
C GLY A 38 11.10 10.16 0.95
N LEU A 39 10.31 10.07 2.03
CA LEU A 39 8.94 9.55 1.94
C LEU A 39 8.00 10.61 1.36
N GLN A 40 7.19 10.21 0.39
CA GLN A 40 6.09 11.02 -0.16
C GLN A 40 4.72 10.56 0.37
N GLY A 41 4.71 9.91 1.54
CA GLY A 41 3.49 9.46 2.24
C GLY A 41 3.46 7.96 2.51
N GLN A 42 2.23 7.42 2.44
CA GLN A 42 1.85 6.00 2.46
C GLN A 42 2.81 5.08 1.69
N CYS A 43 3.71 4.29 2.31
CA CYS A 43 4.37 3.17 1.61
C CYS A 43 3.41 1.99 1.37
N LEU A 44 2.26 2.28 0.74
CA LEU A 44 1.18 1.37 0.43
C LEU A 44 0.73 1.64 -1.01
N HIS A 45 0.84 0.62 -1.87
CA HIS A 45 0.59 0.77 -3.30
C HIS A 45 -0.41 -0.27 -3.82
N ALA A 46 -1.42 0.19 -4.56
CA ALA A 46 -2.38 -0.68 -5.25
C ALA A 46 -1.74 -1.21 -6.55
N LYS A 47 -1.03 -2.33 -6.43
CA LYS A 47 -0.24 -2.92 -7.53
C LYS A 47 -1.09 -3.54 -8.64
N LYS A 48 -2.22 -4.15 -8.28
CA LYS A 48 -3.06 -4.95 -9.18
C LYS A 48 -4.52 -4.78 -8.79
N ILE A 49 -5.38 -4.63 -9.78
CA ILE A 49 -6.83 -4.69 -9.63
C ILE A 49 -7.39 -5.60 -10.72
N GLY A 50 -8.32 -6.47 -10.35
CA GLY A 50 -9.02 -7.34 -11.29
C GLY A 50 -10.50 -7.37 -10.96
N PHE A 51 -11.34 -7.27 -11.98
CA PHE A 51 -12.79 -7.26 -11.86
C PHE A 51 -13.46 -7.76 -13.13
N VAL A 52 -14.71 -8.20 -13.00
CA VAL A 52 -15.57 -8.47 -14.16
C VAL A 52 -16.11 -7.14 -14.65
N HIS A 53 -15.74 -6.76 -15.87
CA HIS A 53 -16.23 -5.55 -16.52
C HIS A 53 -17.75 -5.69 -16.77
N PRO A 54 -18.53 -4.60 -16.81
CA PRO A 54 -19.99 -4.67 -17.03
C PRO A 54 -20.44 -5.42 -18.29
N ASN A 55 -19.55 -5.62 -19.26
CA ASN A 55 -19.80 -6.46 -20.44
C ASN A 55 -19.63 -7.98 -20.20
N GLY A 56 -19.32 -8.41 -18.97
CA GLY A 56 -19.14 -9.80 -18.57
C GLY A 56 -17.71 -10.35 -18.70
N GLN A 57 -16.77 -9.57 -19.23
CA GLN A 57 -15.38 -10.02 -19.40
C GLN A 57 -14.54 -9.74 -18.17
N TYR A 58 -13.72 -10.71 -17.75
CA TYR A 58 -12.72 -10.46 -16.72
C TYR A 58 -11.60 -9.58 -17.25
N MET A 59 -11.26 -8.52 -16.51
CA MET A 59 -10.17 -7.62 -16.82
C MET A 59 -9.22 -7.50 -15.62
N GLU A 60 -7.93 -7.42 -15.89
CA GLU A 60 -6.90 -7.20 -14.88
C GLU A 60 -5.96 -6.07 -15.32
N PHE A 61 -5.67 -5.17 -14.39
CA PHE A 61 -4.77 -4.05 -14.59
C PHE A 61 -3.67 -4.08 -13.54
N THR A 62 -2.47 -3.67 -13.93
CA THR A 62 -1.33 -3.53 -13.02
C THR A 62 -0.66 -2.17 -13.19
N SER A 63 -0.04 -1.67 -12.12
CA SER A 63 0.67 -0.40 -12.11
C SER A 63 2.10 -0.60 -11.60
N PRO A 64 3.13 0.04 -12.16
CA PRO A 64 4.48 -0.02 -11.61
C PRO A 64 4.53 0.58 -10.19
N LEU A 65 5.51 0.17 -9.39
CA LEU A 65 5.74 0.85 -8.11
C LEU A 65 6.23 2.28 -8.39
N PRO A 66 5.76 3.29 -7.63
CA PRO A 66 6.29 4.64 -7.74
C PRO A 66 7.80 4.69 -7.46
N GLU A 67 8.52 5.58 -8.13
CA GLU A 67 9.97 5.71 -8.02
C GLU A 67 10.43 5.97 -6.58
N TYR A 68 9.75 6.88 -5.85
CA TYR A 68 10.06 7.15 -4.44
C TYR A 68 9.98 5.88 -3.57
N PHE A 69 9.05 4.96 -3.89
CA PHE A 69 8.89 3.71 -3.14
C PHE A 69 10.06 2.78 -3.46
N CYS A 70 10.42 2.65 -4.74
CA CYS A 70 11.61 1.90 -5.15
C CYS A 70 12.88 2.41 -4.46
N ASP A 71 13.06 3.73 -4.35
CA ASP A 71 14.24 4.31 -3.71
C ASP A 71 14.28 4.11 -2.19
N VAL A 72 13.12 4.09 -1.55
CA VAL A 72 13.01 3.71 -0.13
C VAL A 72 13.41 2.25 0.06
N LEU A 73 12.93 1.35 -0.81
CA LEU A 73 13.28 -0.07 -0.73
C LEU A 73 14.79 -0.29 -0.92
N LYS A 74 15.42 0.41 -1.87
CA LYS A 74 16.88 0.33 -2.09
C LYS A 74 17.71 0.76 -0.88
N LYS A 75 17.18 1.60 0.02
CA LYS A 75 17.89 2.06 1.23
C LYS A 75 17.74 1.11 2.41
N LEU A 76 16.80 0.17 2.34
CA LEU A 76 16.49 -0.80 3.39
C LEU A 76 17.07 -2.19 3.10
N LEU A 77 17.52 -2.42 1.87
CA LEU A 77 18.26 -3.59 1.40
C LEU A 77 19.75 -3.29 1.44
#